data_AF-A0A0J7J9T9-F1
#
_entry.id   AF-A0A0J7J9T9-F1
#
_cell.length_a   1.000
_cell.length_b   1.000
_cell.length_c   1.000
_cell.angle_alpha   90.00
_cell.angle_beta   90.00
_cell.angle_gamma   90.00
#
_symmetry.space_group_name_H-M   'P 1'
#
loop_
_entity.id
_entity.type
_entity.pdbx_description
1 polymer ?
#
loop_
_entity_poly.entity_id
_entity_poly.type
_entity_poly.pdbx_seq_one_letter_code
_entity_poly.pdbx_strand_id
1 'polypeptide(L)'
;MADQTLQRVFVRVFSYLAESGVEMTRARSRTLLQLMDDTLAESGQPEAAGRLSETDLLVQTMDRLPAYFPIEEEALPAPNPPLCRGSIGYPTHG
;
A
#
# COMPACT_ATOMS: atom_id res chain seq x y z
N MET A 1 11.79 -23.45 -7.64
CA MET A 1 10.83 -22.32 -7.86
C MET A 1 10.92 -21.30 -6.73
N ALA A 2 12.09 -20.69 -6.53
CA ALA A 2 12.31 -19.55 -5.63
C ALA A 2 12.74 -18.29 -6.42
N ASP A 3 12.78 -18.38 -7.74
CA ASP A 3 13.49 -17.45 -8.63
C ASP A 3 12.61 -16.31 -9.18
N GLN A 4 11.36 -16.22 -8.73
CA GLN A 4 10.39 -15.23 -9.24
C GLN A 4 9.65 -14.49 -8.12
N THR A 5 9.99 -14.71 -6.84
CA THR A 5 9.29 -14.06 -5.72
C THR A 5 9.35 -12.54 -5.84
N LEU A 6 10.54 -11.98 -6.06
CA LEU A 6 10.73 -10.54 -6.21
C LEU A 6 9.91 -9.99 -7.38
N GLN A 7 9.98 -10.66 -8.54
CA GLN A 7 9.23 -10.26 -9.72
C GLN A 7 7.72 -10.27 -9.48
N ARG A 8 7.18 -11.28 -8.78
CA ARG A 8 5.74 -11.36 -8.49
C ARG A 8 5.29 -10.24 -7.57
N VAL A 9 6.05 -9.97 -6.51
CA VAL A 9 5.76 -8.86 -5.60
C VAL A 9 5.85 -7.53 -6.34
N PHE A 10 6.90 -7.33 -7.15
CA PHE A 10 7.04 -6.13 -7.99
C PHE A 10 5.82 -5.91 -8.88
N VAL A 11 5.41 -6.93 -9.65
CA VAL A 11 4.24 -6.85 -10.54
C VAL A 11 2.98 -6.55 -9.75
N ARG A 12 2.80 -7.18 -8.58
CA ARG A 12 1.61 -6.97 -7.76
C ARG A 12 1.52 -5.55 -7.19
N VAL A 13 2.63 -5.01 -6.68
CA VAL A 13 2.68 -3.64 -6.16
C VAL A 13 2.57 -2.62 -7.30
N PHE A 14 3.20 -2.89 -8.44
CA PHE A 14 3.05 -2.07 -9.64
C PHE A 14 1.58 -2.00 -10.09
N SER A 15 0.91 -3.15 -10.19
CA SER A 15 -0.51 -3.22 -10.56
C SER A 15 -1.38 -2.49 -9.56
N TYR A 16 -1.13 -2.66 -8.25
CA TYR A 16 -1.84 -1.93 -7.21
C TYR A 16 -1.73 -0.41 -7.37
N LEU A 17 -0.51 0.11 -7.60
CA LEU A 17 -0.29 1.53 -7.83
C LEU A 17 -1.01 2.04 -9.09
N ALA A 18 -0.89 1.30 -10.19
CA ALA A 18 -1.55 1.65 -11.45
C ALA A 18 -3.08 1.67 -11.33
N GLU A 19 -3.66 0.68 -10.64
CA GLU A 19 -5.11 0.60 -10.37
C GLU A 19 -5.58 1.66 -9.37
N SER A 20 -4.69 2.11 -8.47
CA SER A 20 -4.95 3.21 -7.53
C SER A 20 -4.83 4.60 -8.17
N GLY A 21 -4.68 4.69 -9.50
CA GLY A 21 -4.58 5.95 -10.23
C GLY A 21 -3.17 6.56 -10.28
N VAL A 22 -2.14 5.85 -9.78
CA VAL A 22 -0.76 6.29 -9.88
C VAL A 22 -0.23 6.00 -11.29
N GLU A 23 -0.04 7.04 -12.09
CA GLU A 23 0.64 6.90 -13.38
C GLU A 23 2.09 6.42 -13.18
N MET A 24 2.41 5.22 -13.68
CA MET A 24 3.73 4.59 -13.51
C MET A 24 4.75 5.08 -14.55
N THR A 25 5.18 6.34 -14.40
CA THR A 25 6.26 6.92 -15.21
C THR A 25 7.61 6.24 -14.92
N ARG A 26 8.60 6.46 -15.80
CA ARG A 26 9.96 5.93 -15.60
C ARG A 26 10.57 6.31 -14.24
N ALA A 27 10.29 7.53 -13.75
CA ALA A 27 10.77 7.98 -12.45
C ALA A 27 10.12 7.17 -11.31
N ARG A 28 8.79 7.00 -11.35
CA ARG A 28 8.04 6.22 -10.36
C ARG A 28 8.37 4.73 -10.38
N SER A 29 8.66 4.15 -11.55
CA SER A 29 9.16 2.78 -11.64
C SER A 29 10.54 2.63 -10.98
N ARG A 30 11.42 3.64 -11.07
CA ARG A 30 12.69 3.64 -10.32
C ARG A 30 12.46 3.76 -8.81
N THR A 31 11.51 4.58 -8.39
CA THR A 31 11.10 4.69 -6.98
C THR A 31 10.57 3.36 -6.44
N LEU A 32 9.77 2.63 -7.22
CA LEU A 32 9.28 1.31 -6.83
C LEU A 32 10.43 0.29 -6.67
N LEU A 33 11.38 0.29 -7.60
CA LEU A 33 12.58 -0.56 -7.48
C LEU A 33 13.39 -0.22 -6.22
N GLN A 34 13.57 1.07 -5.93
CA GLN A 34 14.26 1.52 -4.73
C GLN A 34 13.54 1.07 -3.45
N LEU A 35 12.20 1.21 -3.40
CA LEU A 35 11.39 0.70 -2.29
C LEU A 35 11.62 -0.81 -2.07
N MET A 36 11.68 -1.60 -3.15
CA MET A 36 11.93 -3.04 -3.05
C MET A 36 13.34 -3.35 -2.55
N ASP A 37 14.36 -2.64 -3.05
CA ASP A 37 15.75 -2.78 -2.60
C ASP A 37 15.89 -2.47 -1.10
N ASP A 38 15.28 -1.38 -0.64
CA ASP A 38 15.30 -0.97 0.77
C ASP A 38 14.57 -1.99 1.66
N THR A 39 13.46 -2.55 1.17
CA THR A 39 12.71 -3.61 1.88
C THR A 39 13.53 -4.90 1.99
N LEU A 40 14.24 -5.29 0.93
CA LEU A 40 15.14 -6.45 0.95
C LEU A 40 16.30 -6.26 1.92
N ALA A 41 16.92 -5.08 1.91
CA ALA A 41 18.06 -4.75 2.77
C ALA A 41 17.70 -4.85 4.26
N GLU A 42 16.48 -4.45 4.63
CA GLU A 42 16.02 -4.47 6.03
C GLU A 42 15.45 -5.83 6.46
N SER A 43 15.04 -6.68 5.52
CA SER A 43 14.47 -7.99 5.83
C SER A 43 15.41 -8.92 6.61
N GLY A 44 16.72 -8.58 6.71
CA GLY A 44 17.68 -9.19 7.63
C GLY A 44 17.88 -10.69 7.46
N GLN A 45 17.27 -11.29 6.43
CA GLN A 45 17.33 -12.70 6.11
C GLN A 45 18.78 -13.00 5.69
N PRO A 46 19.53 -13.81 6.43
CA PRO A 46 20.85 -14.23 5.97
C PRO A 46 20.65 -14.97 4.64
N GLU A 47 21.44 -14.61 3.62
CA GLU A 47 21.32 -15.21 2.27
C GLU A 47 21.37 -16.75 2.27
N ALA A 48 21.89 -17.34 3.36
CA ALA A 48 21.95 -18.77 3.61
C ALA A 48 20.64 -19.43 4.08
N ALA A 49 19.63 -18.68 4.55
CA ALA A 49 18.35 -19.21 5.06
C ALA A 49 17.22 -19.18 4.01
N GLY A 50 17.57 -19.25 2.72
CA GLY A 50 16.93 -20.18 1.80
C GLY A 50 15.41 -20.11 1.57
N ARG A 51 14.73 -18.97 1.70
CA ARG A 51 13.60 -18.58 0.82
C ARG A 51 13.05 -17.21 1.18
N LEU A 52 13.10 -16.30 0.22
CA LEU A 52 12.31 -15.07 0.27
C LEU A 52 10.82 -15.44 0.25
N SER A 53 10.11 -15.15 1.34
CA SER A 53 8.67 -15.34 1.44
C SER A 53 7.96 -14.24 0.66
N GLU A 54 7.15 -14.63 -0.33
CA GLU A 54 6.38 -13.70 -1.16
C GLU A 54 5.45 -12.84 -0.30
N THR A 55 4.81 -13.46 0.68
CA THR A 55 3.88 -12.79 1.59
C THR A 55 4.58 -11.79 2.48
N ASP A 56 5.70 -12.16 3.09
CA ASP A 56 6.40 -11.27 4.02
C ASP A 56 7.00 -10.07 3.29
N LEU A 57 7.57 -10.29 2.10
CA LEU A 57 8.09 -9.22 1.27
C LEU A 57 6.97 -8.27 0.83
N LEU A 58 5.83 -8.82 0.40
CA LEU A 58 4.68 -8.01 0.00
C LEU A 58 4.16 -7.16 1.16
N VAL A 59 3.99 -7.74 2.35
CA VAL A 59 3.51 -7.02 3.55
C VAL A 59 4.46 -5.87 3.89
N GLN A 60 5.76 -6.14 3.98
CA GLN A 60 6.75 -5.10 4.29
C GLN A 60 6.81 -4.00 3.22
N THR A 61 6.68 -4.38 1.94
CA THR A 61 6.65 -3.42 0.83
C THR A 61 5.41 -2.52 0.93
N MET A 62 4.23 -3.09 1.22
CA MET A 62 2.97 -2.36 1.33
C MET A 62 2.97 -1.41 2.54
N ASP A 63 3.54 -1.81 3.67
CA ASP A 63 3.64 -0.97 4.88
C ASP A 63 4.47 0.31 4.63
N ARG A 64 5.48 0.23 3.75
CA ARG A 64 6.37 1.35 3.40
C ARG A 64 5.92 2.15 2.20
N LEU A 65 5.01 1.60 1.40
CA LEU A 65 4.52 2.21 0.17
C LEU A 65 4.12 3.69 0.34
N PRO A 66 3.41 4.11 1.42
CA PRO A 66 3.06 5.52 1.62
C PRO A 66 4.24 6.48 1.73
N ALA A 67 5.41 6.02 2.20
CA ALA A 67 6.60 6.86 2.32
C ALA A 67 7.26 7.18 0.96
N TYR A 68 7.08 6.29 -0.03
CA TYR A 68 7.65 6.44 -1.37
C TYR A 68 6.64 6.98 -2.37
N PHE A 69 5.36 6.68 -2.16
CA PHE A 69 4.23 7.11 -2.96
C PHE A 69 3.24 7.83 -2.04
N PRO A 70 3.50 9.10 -1.68
CA PRO A 70 2.57 9.87 -0.87
C PRO A 70 1.25 9.97 -1.62
N ILE A 71 0.20 9.40 -1.03
CA ILE A 71 -1.15 9.56 -1.52
C ILE A 71 -1.59 10.94 -1.07
N GLU A 72 -1.98 11.80 -2.01
CA GLU A 72 -2.67 13.03 -1.66
C GLU A 72 -3.99 12.63 -1.00
N GLU A 73 -4.12 12.89 0.30
CA GLU A 73 -5.41 12.71 0.98
C GLU A 73 -6.43 13.60 0.28
N GLU A 74 -7.35 12.98 -0.45
CA GLU A 74 -8.42 13.71 -1.11
C GLU A 74 -9.25 14.40 -0.03
N ALA A 75 -9.22 15.74 -0.04
CA ALA A 75 -10.00 16.52 0.89
C ALA A 75 -11.49 16.25 0.61
N LEU A 76 -12.10 15.43 1.47
CA LEU A 76 -13.53 15.14 1.37
C LEU A 76 -14.30 16.47 1.35
N PRO A 77 -15.22 16.67 0.39
CA PRO A 77 -16.01 17.89 0.36
C PRO A 77 -16.82 17.99 1.65
N ALA A 78 -16.85 19.19 2.23
CA ALA A 78 -17.69 19.44 3.40
C ALA A 78 -19.16 19.11 3.04
N PRO A 79 -19.87 18.33 3.87
CA PRO A 79 -21.25 17.97 3.58
C PRO A 79 -22.11 19.24 3.47
N ASN A 80 -22.87 19.36 2.37
CA ASN A 80 -23.81 20.45 2.14
C ASN A 80 -25.19 19.87 1.74
N PRO A 81 -26.23 19.97 2.59
CA PRO A 81 -26.25 20.69 3.86
C PRO A 81 -25.37 20.04 4.95
N PRO A 82 -24.95 20.81 5.99
CA PRO A 82 -24.22 20.26 7.13
C PRO A 82 -24.94 19.05 7.71
N LEU A 83 -24.20 18.01 8.07
CA LEU A 83 -24.75 16.81 8.70
C LEU A 83 -25.35 17.18 10.07
N CYS A 84 -26.66 17.43 10.11
CA CYS A 84 -27.38 17.54 11.36
C CYS A 84 -27.59 16.13 11.91
N ARG A 85 -27.19 15.88 13.16
CA ARG A 85 -27.56 14.65 13.87
C ARG A 85 -29.08 14.62 14.01
N GLY A 86 -29.76 13.83 13.18
CA GLY A 86 -31.20 13.65 13.27
C GLY A 86 -31.55 13.14 14.67
N SER A 87 -32.34 13.90 15.42
CA SER A 87 -32.93 13.43 16.67
C SER A 87 -34.04 12.44 16.33
N ILE A 88 -33.68 11.19 16.10
CA ILE A 88 -34.66 10.11 16.08
C ILE A 88 -34.99 9.84 17.55
N GLY A 89 -36.04 10.49 18.05
CA GLY A 89 -36.57 10.24 19.39
C GLY A 89 -37.17 8.84 19.42
N TYR A 90 -36.40 7.85 19.87
CA TYR A 90 -36.96 6.55 20.23
C TYR A 90 -37.72 6.74 21.55
N PRO A 91 -39.04 6.47 21.60
CA PRO A 91 -39.76 6.48 22.86
C PRO A 91 -39.16 5.40 23.75
N THR A 92 -38.75 5.78 24.96
CA THR A 92 -38.42 4.82 26.01
C THR A 92 -39.71 4.07 26.36
N HIS A 93 -39.84 2.83 25.92
CA HIS A 93 -40.87 1.94 26.46
C HIS A 93 -40.57 1.75 27.94
N GLY A 94 -41.45 2.31 28.79
CA GLY A 94 -41.51 2.01 30.23
C GLY A 94 -42.29 0.74 30.51
#